data_AF-A0A962YLF4-F1
#
_entry.id   AF-A0A962YLF4-F1
#
_cell.length_a   1.000
_cell.length_b   1.000
_cell.length_c   1.000
_cell.angle_alpha   90.00
_cell.angle_beta   90.00
_cell.angle_gamma   90.00
#
_symmetry.space_group_name_H-M   'P 1'
#
loop_
_entity.id
_entity.type
_entity.pdbx_description
1 polymer ?
#
loop_
_entity_poly.entity_id
_entity_poly.type
_entity_poly.pdbx_seq_one_letter_code
_entity_poly.pdbx_strand_id
1 'polypeptide(L)'
;MKMYRYGVMCLAFTVSATALANEDARYQAVSALGELNGVALQCKYLDQVRRMKAAVVDHAPKERSFGLAFDQATNDAFLAFVRSGDGCPPHESLERQVGHQIDRMAEAFAAK
;
A
#
# COMPACT_ATOMS: atom_id res chain seq x y z
N MET A 1 20.32 40.91 -46.31
CA MET A 1 19.69 40.70 -44.98
C MET A 1 18.89 39.41 -45.03
N LYS A 2 19.31 38.36 -44.31
CA LYS A 2 18.56 37.10 -44.18
C LYS A 2 18.65 36.68 -42.71
N MET A 3 17.64 37.07 -41.95
CA MET A 3 17.51 36.72 -40.52
C MET A 3 17.12 35.24 -40.40
N TYR A 4 18.06 34.41 -39.98
CA TYR A 4 17.77 33.04 -39.55
C TYR A 4 16.99 33.10 -38.23
N ARG A 5 15.69 32.81 -38.31
CA ARG A 5 14.82 32.64 -37.15
C ARG A 5 15.13 31.28 -36.53
N TYR A 6 15.94 31.27 -35.47
CA TYR A 6 16.11 30.11 -34.60
C TYR A 6 14.78 29.85 -33.88
N GLY A 7 14.02 28.86 -34.36
CA GLY A 7 12.85 28.35 -33.67
C GLY A 7 13.30 27.54 -32.47
N VAL A 8 13.32 28.15 -31.28
CA VAL A 8 13.43 27.43 -30.01
C VAL A 8 12.10 26.73 -29.78
N MET A 9 12.01 25.46 -30.22
CA MET A 9 10.92 24.56 -29.87
C MET A 9 11.15 24.09 -28.42
N CYS A 10 10.73 24.88 -27.45
CA CYS A 10 10.64 24.44 -26.05
C CYS A 10 9.52 23.40 -25.93
N LEU A 11 9.89 22.13 -25.94
CA LEU A 11 9.01 21.03 -25.58
C LEU A 11 8.76 21.11 -24.06
N ALA A 12 7.67 21.75 -23.65
CA ALA A 12 7.27 21.79 -22.25
C ALA A 12 6.72 20.41 -21.84
N PHE A 13 7.56 19.60 -21.21
CA PHE A 13 7.15 18.34 -20.59
C PHE A 13 6.52 18.66 -19.22
N THR A 14 5.21 18.88 -19.20
CA THR A 14 4.45 18.99 -17.95
C THR A 14 4.28 17.59 -17.35
N VAL A 15 5.18 17.20 -16.45
CA VAL A 15 5.01 15.98 -15.63
C VAL A 15 3.84 16.18 -14.69
N SER A 16 2.83 15.32 -14.80
CA SER A 16 1.66 15.28 -13.92
C SER A 16 2.03 14.79 -12.52
N ALA A 17 2.37 15.72 -11.61
CA ALA A 17 2.74 15.41 -10.22
C ALA A 17 1.62 14.69 -9.42
N THR A 18 0.36 14.82 -9.84
CA THR A 18 -0.80 14.19 -9.19
C THR A 18 -0.82 12.67 -9.33
N ALA A 19 -0.35 12.14 -10.46
CA ALA A 19 -0.36 10.71 -10.71
C ALA A 19 0.64 9.96 -9.82
N LEU A 20 1.83 10.53 -9.62
CA LEU A 20 2.87 9.96 -8.75
C LEU A 20 2.43 9.94 -7.28
N ALA A 21 1.82 11.03 -6.79
CA ALA A 21 1.32 11.09 -5.41
C ALA A 21 0.22 10.05 -5.13
N ASN A 22 -0.67 9.79 -6.11
CA ASN A 22 -1.71 8.76 -5.99
C ASN A 22 -1.12 7.34 -6.00
N GLU A 23 -0.04 7.08 -6.74
CA GLU A 23 0.66 5.80 -6.71
C GLU A 23 1.33 5.55 -5.35
N ASP A 24 2.01 6.56 -4.81
CA ASP A 24 2.62 6.49 -3.48
C ASP A 24 1.59 6.23 -2.39
N ALA A 25 0.43 6.90 -2.43
CA ALA A 25 -0.65 6.70 -1.46
C ALA A 25 -1.23 5.28 -1.52
N ARG A 26 -1.43 4.75 -2.73
CA ARG A 26 -1.90 3.36 -2.93
C ARG A 26 -0.88 2.34 -2.43
N TYR A 27 0.40 2.56 -2.73
CA TYR A 27 1.48 1.70 -2.25
C TYR A 27 1.53 1.69 -0.72
N GLN A 28 1.51 2.86 -0.09
CA GLN A 28 1.51 2.99 1.37
C GLN A 28 0.29 2.32 2.02
N ALA A 29 -0.90 2.44 1.42
CA ALA A 29 -2.10 1.83 1.95
C ALA A 29 -2.02 0.29 1.96
N VAL A 30 -1.44 -0.30 0.90
CA VAL A 30 -1.19 -1.75 0.81
C VAL A 30 -0.11 -2.21 1.79
N SER A 31 0.99 -1.46 1.92
CA SER A 31 2.04 -1.78 2.90
C SER A 31 1.52 -1.74 4.33
N ALA A 32 0.75 -0.73 4.71
CA ALA A 32 0.14 -0.64 6.04
C ALA A 32 -0.81 -1.82 6.35
N LEU A 33 -1.52 -2.34 5.34
CA LEU A 33 -2.30 -3.56 5.50
C LEU A 33 -1.40 -4.80 5.68
N GLY A 34 -0.26 -4.85 4.98
CA GLY A 34 0.78 -5.86 5.17
C GLY A 34 1.35 -5.85 6.59
N GLU A 35 1.60 -4.68 7.17
CA GLU A 35 2.09 -4.55 8.55
C GLU A 35 1.14 -5.21 9.57
N LEU A 36 -0.15 -4.91 9.47
CA LEU A 36 -1.19 -5.55 10.30
C LEU A 36 -1.25 -7.06 10.07
N ASN A 37 -1.02 -7.53 8.84
CA ASN A 37 -0.96 -8.94 8.52
C ASN A 37 0.23 -9.66 9.16
N GLY A 38 1.40 -9.01 9.25
CA GLY A 38 2.55 -9.53 9.99
C GLY A 38 2.23 -9.77 11.47
N VAL A 39 1.56 -8.81 12.11
CA VAL A 39 1.09 -8.94 13.51
C VAL A 39 0.08 -10.08 13.64
N ALA A 40 -0.92 -10.12 12.75
CA ALA A 40 -1.95 -11.16 12.77
C ALA A 40 -1.38 -12.58 12.62
N LEU A 41 -0.34 -12.75 11.78
CA LEU A 41 0.37 -14.01 11.60
C LEU A 41 1.03 -14.47 12.90
N GLN A 42 1.78 -13.58 13.55
CA GLN A 42 2.46 -13.90 14.80
C GLN A 42 1.45 -14.24 15.91
N CYS A 43 0.29 -13.60 15.89
CA CYS A 43 -0.79 -13.84 16.84
C CYS A 43 -1.74 -14.99 16.48
N LYS A 44 -1.52 -15.66 15.34
CA LYS A 44 -2.35 -16.77 14.84
C LYS A 44 -3.82 -16.38 14.60
N TYR A 45 -4.10 -15.12 14.33
CA TYR A 45 -5.43 -14.63 13.96
C TYR A 45 -5.70 -14.87 12.48
N LEU A 46 -5.81 -16.15 12.11
CA LEU A 46 -5.84 -16.61 10.71
C LEU A 46 -7.07 -16.12 9.93
N ASP A 47 -8.17 -15.83 10.62
CA ASP A 47 -9.34 -15.16 10.07
C ASP A 47 -8.98 -13.76 9.53
N GLN A 48 -8.24 -12.97 10.30
CA GLN A 48 -7.81 -11.64 9.87
C GLN A 48 -6.74 -11.70 8.78
N VAL A 49 -5.82 -12.67 8.84
CA VAL A 49 -4.84 -12.92 7.75
C VAL A 49 -5.55 -13.19 6.42
N ARG A 50 -6.56 -14.06 6.42
CA ARG A 50 -7.36 -14.35 5.22
C ARG A 50 -8.11 -13.11 4.74
N ARG A 51 -8.72 -12.36 5.65
CA ARG A 51 -9.47 -11.14 5.35
C ARG A 51 -8.59 -10.08 4.65
N MET A 52 -7.39 -9.83 5.17
CA MET A 52 -6.47 -8.86 4.58
C MET A 52 -5.97 -9.29 3.20
N LYS A 53 -5.59 -10.57 3.04
CA LYS A 53 -5.19 -11.12 1.73
C LYS A 53 -6.32 -11.02 0.71
N ALA A 54 -7.55 -11.35 1.10
CA ALA A 54 -8.72 -11.21 0.25
C ALA A 54 -8.92 -9.75 -0.16
N ALA A 55 -8.85 -8.80 0.77
CA ALA A 55 -8.99 -7.37 0.46
C ALA A 55 -7.97 -6.88 -0.57
N VAL A 56 -6.69 -7.29 -0.47
CA VAL A 56 -5.68 -6.94 -1.49
C VAL A 56 -6.07 -7.54 -2.85
N VAL A 57 -6.51 -8.81 -2.87
CA VAL A 57 -6.96 -9.47 -4.10
C VAL A 57 -8.20 -8.77 -4.68
N ASP A 58 -9.14 -8.32 -3.87
CA ASP A 58 -10.41 -7.80 -4.34
C ASP A 58 -10.32 -6.33 -4.78
N HIS A 59 -9.44 -5.52 -4.18
CA HIS A 59 -9.40 -4.08 -4.40
C HIS A 59 -8.16 -3.57 -5.14
N ALA A 60 -7.00 -4.21 -4.99
CA ALA A 60 -5.78 -3.72 -5.63
C ALA A 60 -5.70 -4.17 -7.11
N PRO A 61 -5.14 -3.34 -8.01
CA PRO A 61 -4.76 -3.76 -9.36
C PRO A 61 -3.85 -4.99 -9.31
N LYS A 62 -3.94 -5.84 -10.33
CA LYS A 62 -3.12 -7.07 -10.47
C LYS A 62 -1.68 -6.77 -10.91
N GLU A 63 -1.11 -5.72 -10.36
CA GLU A 63 0.27 -5.31 -10.58
C GLU A 63 1.17 -5.94 -9.53
N ARG A 64 2.32 -6.44 -9.97
CA ARG A 64 3.29 -7.11 -9.09
C ARG A 64 3.76 -6.21 -7.94
N SER A 65 3.87 -4.91 -8.19
CA SER A 65 4.33 -3.90 -7.22
C SER A 65 3.51 -3.92 -5.94
N PHE A 66 2.18 -3.94 -6.02
CA PHE A 66 1.30 -3.96 -4.83
C PHE A 66 1.36 -5.28 -4.09
N GLY A 67 1.38 -6.41 -4.79
CA GLY A 67 1.56 -7.72 -4.14
C GLY A 67 2.88 -7.81 -3.36
N LEU A 68 3.97 -7.35 -3.97
CA LEU A 68 5.28 -7.29 -3.32
C LEU A 68 5.28 -6.33 -2.12
N ALA A 69 4.60 -5.17 -2.22
CA ALA A 69 4.48 -4.22 -1.11
C ALA A 69 3.81 -4.84 0.11
N PHE A 70 2.71 -5.58 -0.10
CA PHE A 70 2.00 -6.29 0.97
C PHE A 70 2.85 -7.40 1.60
N ASP A 71 3.48 -8.23 0.76
CA ASP A 71 4.27 -9.37 1.21
C ASP A 71 5.53 -8.94 1.98
N GLN A 72 6.23 -7.92 1.48
CA GLN A 72 7.42 -7.37 2.15
C GLN A 72 7.06 -6.76 3.50
N ALA A 73 6.04 -5.91 3.55
CA ALA A 73 5.58 -5.29 4.80
C ALA A 73 5.07 -6.34 5.81
N THR A 74 4.40 -7.40 5.33
CA THR A 74 4.01 -8.55 6.16
C THR A 74 5.22 -9.21 6.80
N ASN A 75 6.22 -9.55 6.00
CA ASN A 75 7.41 -10.25 6.49
C ASN A 75 8.20 -9.38 7.48
N ASP A 76 8.37 -8.10 7.16
CA ASP A 76 9.11 -7.16 8.00
C ASP A 76 8.41 -6.94 9.34
N ALA A 77 7.09 -6.74 9.34
CA ALA A 77 6.30 -6.58 10.56
C ALA A 77 6.24 -7.87 11.39
N PHE A 78 6.13 -9.03 10.76
CA PHE A 78 6.20 -10.32 11.46
C PHE A 78 7.54 -10.47 12.19
N LEU A 79 8.65 -10.26 11.50
CA LEU A 79 9.99 -10.35 12.09
C LEU A 79 10.22 -9.28 13.16
N ALA A 80 9.72 -8.06 12.97
CA ALA A 80 9.79 -7.00 13.96
C ALA A 80 9.02 -7.34 15.24
N PHE A 81 7.79 -7.86 15.12
CA PHE A 81 6.95 -8.24 16.27
C PHE A 81 7.54 -9.44 17.01
N VAL A 82 8.07 -10.43 16.30
CA VAL A 82 8.80 -11.55 16.92
C VAL A 82 9.98 -11.04 17.76
N ARG A 83 10.71 -10.04 17.27
CA ARG A 83 11.86 -9.45 17.97
C ARG A 83 11.47 -8.55 19.14
N SER A 84 10.33 -7.86 19.07
CA SER A 84 9.91 -6.97 20.16
C SER A 84 9.51 -7.74 21.42
N GLY A 85 8.98 -8.96 21.26
CA GLY A 85 8.50 -9.78 22.37
C GLY A 85 7.21 -9.25 22.99
N ASP A 86 6.51 -8.33 22.31
CA ASP A 86 5.25 -7.78 22.76
C ASP A 86 4.14 -8.84 22.80
N GLY A 87 3.17 -8.62 23.70
CA GLY A 87 1.95 -9.41 23.72
C GLY A 87 1.05 -9.11 22.52
N CYS A 88 0.35 -10.13 22.05
CA CYS A 88 -0.63 -9.96 20.98
C CYS A 88 -1.72 -8.95 21.37
N PRO A 89 -2.08 -8.01 20.47
CA PRO A 89 -3.20 -7.10 20.73
C PRO A 89 -4.49 -7.91 20.87
N PRO A 90 -5.49 -7.42 21.62
CA PRO A 90 -6.80 -8.05 21.66
C PRO A 90 -7.36 -8.25 20.24
N HIS A 91 -7.92 -9.44 19.99
CA HIS A 91 -8.40 -9.82 18.65
C HIS A 91 -9.38 -8.77 18.07
N GLU A 92 -10.36 -8.33 18.86
CA GLU A 92 -11.32 -7.28 18.49
C GLU A 92 -10.67 -5.93 18.14
N SER A 93 -9.55 -5.59 18.79
CA SER A 93 -8.82 -4.35 18.52
C SER A 93 -8.11 -4.45 17.18
N LEU A 94 -7.47 -5.59 16.90
CA LEU A 94 -6.84 -5.81 15.61
C LEU A 94 -7.91 -5.88 14.50
N GLU A 95 -9.03 -6.54 14.73
CA GLU A 95 -10.14 -6.61 13.76
C GLU A 95 -10.64 -5.23 13.35
N ARG A 96 -10.80 -4.30 14.30
CA ARG A 96 -11.18 -2.91 14.00
C ARG A 96 -10.11 -2.19 13.18
N GLN A 97 -8.84 -2.37 13.52
CA GLN A 97 -7.72 -1.78 12.78
C GLN A 97 -7.64 -2.31 11.34
N VAL A 98 -7.82 -3.63 11.17
CA VAL A 98 -7.89 -4.29 9.86
C VAL A 98 -9.06 -3.77 9.05
N GLY A 99 -10.26 -3.65 9.63
CA GLY A 99 -11.42 -3.09 8.94
C GLY A 99 -11.17 -1.68 8.42
N HIS A 100 -10.74 -0.78 9.30
CA HIS A 100 -10.42 0.60 8.91
C HIS A 100 -9.32 0.69 7.85
N GLN A 101 -8.29 -0.15 7.93
CA GLN A 101 -7.20 -0.13 6.95
C GLN A 101 -7.62 -0.71 5.59
N ILE A 102 -8.51 -1.70 5.56
CA ILE A 102 -9.13 -2.19 4.32
C ILE A 102 -9.92 -1.07 3.65
N ASP A 103 -10.75 -0.36 4.41
CA ASP A 103 -11.56 0.75 3.87
C ASP A 103 -10.67 1.83 3.26
N ARG A 104 -9.63 2.27 3.99
CA ARG A 104 -8.66 3.25 3.49
C ARG A 104 -7.92 2.80 2.24
N MET A 105 -7.54 1.52 2.18
CA MET A 105 -6.89 0.96 0.99
C MET A 105 -7.85 0.93 -0.21
N ALA A 106 -9.10 0.51 0.00
CA ALA A 106 -10.12 0.50 -1.05
C ALA A 106 -10.38 1.91 -1.58
N GLU A 107 -10.48 2.91 -0.70
CA GLU A 107 -10.62 4.33 -1.07
C GLU A 107 -9.43 4.82 -1.92
N ALA A 108 -8.20 4.47 -1.55
CA ALA A 108 -6.99 4.85 -2.28
C ALA A 108 -6.99 4.30 -3.73
N PHE A 109 -7.60 3.14 -3.97
CA PHE A 109 -7.75 2.56 -5.31
C PHE A 109 -9.00 3.04 -6.06
N ALA A 110 -10.00 3.57 -5.35
CA ALA A 110 -11.20 4.16 -5.96
C ALA A 110 -10.96 5.59 -6.48
N ALA A 111 -9.98 6.32 -5.92
CA ALA A 111 -9.57 7.63 -6.38
C ALA A 111 -8.89 7.54 -7.76
N LYS A 112 -9.59 8.01 -8.81
CA LYS A 112 -9.09 8.11 -10.20
C LYS A 112 -8.15 9.30 -10.40
#